data_AF-A0A165S092-F1
#
_entry.id   AF-A0A165S092-F1
#
_cell.length_a   1.000
_cell.length_b   1.000
_cell.length_c   1.000
_cell.angle_alpha   90.00
_cell.angle_beta   90.00
_cell.angle_gamma   90.00
#
_symmetry.space_group_name_H-M   'P 1'
#
loop_
_entity.id
_entity.type
_entity.pdbx_description
1 polymer ?
#
loop_
_entity_poly.entity_id
_entity_poly.type
_entity_poly.pdbx_seq_one_letter_code
_entity_poly.pdbx_strand_id
1 'polypeptide(L)'
;MPKNKIIGLFFAALAGLVFPVCDCAIIPVTRRLIKKGVPTGIAIAFMLSVPIVNPIVLISTYYAFAGKLYILISRLICGVIGAVLIGYLIDLLHTGKVLKYSIQVNSCVCSCTGHHDYNHNKVKHKLHFLSDTIYHTSSETYDTGKLFIIGALISAFVQTYIPKKYILSIGQGEVYSILTMFVLAYLLCICSQTDAFIARTFLGQFTVGSIIGFLILGPMLDIKNTLMLTGTFNRRFTIKLIFLIVSICFVMAVFANYIIPLSLKIWGGI
;
A
#
# COMPACT_ATOMS: atom_id res chain seq x y z
N MET A 1 21.56 12.44 -3.66
CA MET A 1 20.51 12.48 -2.61
C MET A 1 19.81 13.82 -2.69
N PRO A 2 18.47 13.90 -2.78
CA PRO A 2 17.79 15.18 -2.85
C PRO A 2 18.04 15.98 -1.57
N LYS A 3 18.39 17.26 -1.69
CA LYS A 3 18.70 18.15 -0.55
C LYS A 3 17.51 18.35 0.40
N ASN A 4 16.28 18.09 -0.05
CA ASN A 4 15.06 18.22 0.75
C ASN A 4 14.29 16.89 0.79
N LYS A 5 14.20 16.28 1.97
CA LYS A 5 13.47 15.02 2.20
C LYS A 5 12.01 15.11 1.75
N ILE A 6 11.33 16.22 2.05
CA ILE A 6 9.93 16.47 1.71
C ILE A 6 9.69 16.42 0.20
N ILE A 7 10.60 17.00 -0.59
CA ILE A 7 10.52 16.96 -2.06
C ILE A 7 10.61 15.52 -2.55
N GLY A 8 11.52 14.72 -1.98
CA GLY A 8 11.64 13.29 -2.26
C GLY A 8 10.36 12.50 -1.96
N LEU A 9 9.68 12.81 -0.85
CA LEU A 9 8.40 12.18 -0.51
C LEU A 9 7.30 12.53 -1.52
N PHE A 10 7.22 13.79 -1.95
CA PHE A 10 6.21 14.21 -2.93
C PHE A 10 6.42 13.55 -4.29
N PHE A 11 7.67 13.51 -4.79
CA PHE A 11 7.98 12.78 -6.02
C PHE A 11 7.71 11.28 -5.92
N ALA A 12 8.00 10.67 -4.76
CA ALA A 12 7.67 9.28 -4.50
C ALA A 12 6.16 9.03 -4.54
N ALA A 13 5.35 9.93 -3.99
CA ALA A 13 3.90 9.80 -4.06
C ALA A 13 3.39 9.89 -5.51
N LEU A 14 3.94 10.82 -6.30
CA LEU A 14 3.55 11.03 -7.70
C LEU A 14 4.01 9.91 -8.64
N ALA A 15 5.09 9.20 -8.30
CA ALA A 15 5.58 8.08 -9.11
C ALA A 15 4.53 6.96 -9.28
N GLY A 16 3.54 6.87 -8.38
CA GLY A 16 2.39 5.97 -8.51
C GLY A 16 1.55 6.17 -9.78
N LEU A 17 1.58 7.37 -10.36
CA LEU A 17 0.87 7.66 -11.61
C LEU A 17 1.53 6.99 -12.82
N VAL A 18 2.85 6.80 -12.78
CA VAL A 18 3.63 6.19 -13.87
C VAL A 18 3.73 4.68 -13.73
N PHE A 19 3.71 4.17 -12.49
CA PHE A 19 3.87 2.75 -12.20
C PHE A 19 2.57 2.15 -11.67
N PRO A 20 1.67 1.65 -12.55
CA PRO A 20 0.45 0.96 -12.15
C PRO A 20 0.77 -0.44 -11.61
N VAL A 21 1.30 -0.49 -10.39
CA VAL A 21 1.62 -1.73 -9.68
C VAL A 21 0.48 -2.02 -8.70
N CYS A 22 0.11 -3.30 -8.58
CA CYS A 22 -0.87 -3.71 -7.58
C CYS A 22 -0.29 -3.65 -6.15
N ASP A 23 -1.17 -3.49 -5.17
CA ASP A 23 -0.90 -3.51 -3.73
C ASP A 23 -0.14 -4.78 -3.28
N CYS A 24 -0.29 -5.90 -4.00
CA CYS A 24 0.43 -7.14 -3.73
C CYS A 24 1.88 -7.14 -4.24
N ALA A 25 2.19 -6.42 -5.33
CA ALA A 25 3.52 -6.44 -5.94
C ALA A 25 4.41 -5.30 -5.42
N ILE A 26 3.83 -4.28 -4.79
CA ILE A 26 4.58 -3.08 -4.39
C ILE A 26 5.54 -3.32 -3.21
N ILE A 27 5.26 -4.28 -2.32
CA ILE A 27 6.11 -4.56 -1.15
C ILE A 27 7.47 -5.14 -1.53
N PRO A 28 7.59 -6.20 -2.36
CA PRO A 28 8.90 -6.68 -2.80
C PRO A 28 9.67 -5.63 -3.61
N VAL A 29 8.97 -4.80 -4.37
CA VAL A 29 9.60 -3.66 -5.08
C VAL A 29 10.15 -2.65 -4.08
N THR A 30 9.37 -2.24 -3.09
CA THR A 30 9.77 -1.31 -2.02
C THR A 30 10.98 -1.83 -1.26
N ARG A 31 10.98 -3.12 -0.93
CA ARG A 31 12.11 -3.81 -0.32
C ARG A 31 13.39 -3.68 -1.15
N ARG A 32 13.31 -3.90 -2.47
CA ARG A 32 14.45 -3.75 -3.38
C ARG A 32 14.93 -2.29 -3.46
N LEU A 33 14.03 -1.32 -3.43
CA LEU A 33 14.38 0.11 -3.37
C LEU A 33 15.18 0.43 -2.10
N ILE A 34 14.75 -0.06 -0.94
CA ILE A 34 15.46 0.12 0.33
C ILE A 34 16.84 -0.56 0.28
N LYS A 35 16.95 -1.77 -0.28
CA LYS A 35 18.24 -2.46 -0.48
C LYS A 35 19.20 -1.65 -1.37
N LYS A 36 18.69 -0.91 -2.36
CA LYS A 36 19.47 -0.02 -3.23
C LYS A 36 19.84 1.32 -2.58
N GLY A 37 19.51 1.53 -1.31
CA GLY A 37 19.88 2.73 -0.56
C GLY A 37 18.86 3.86 -0.60
N VAL A 38 17.63 3.63 -1.09
CA VAL A 38 16.55 4.62 -1.00
C VAL A 38 16.16 4.82 0.48
N PRO A 39 16.04 6.06 0.98
CA PRO A 39 15.58 6.33 2.33
C PRO A 39 14.24 5.66 2.64
N THR A 40 14.12 5.12 3.85
CA THR A 40 12.98 4.28 4.26
C THR A 40 11.65 5.03 4.16
N GLY A 41 11.60 6.28 4.62
CA GLY A 41 10.39 7.11 4.53
C GLY A 41 9.91 7.34 3.09
N ILE A 42 10.84 7.59 2.16
CA ILE A 42 10.53 7.78 0.73
C ILE A 42 10.00 6.47 0.12
N ALA A 43 10.62 5.34 0.45
CA ALA A 43 10.20 4.04 -0.05
C ALA A 43 8.79 3.66 0.47
N ILE A 44 8.46 3.98 1.72
CA ILE A 44 7.13 3.72 2.29
C ILE A 44 6.09 4.66 1.71
N ALA A 45 6.40 5.95 1.54
CA ALA A 45 5.50 6.89 0.88
C ALA A 45 5.16 6.41 -0.54
N PHE A 46 6.16 5.93 -1.30
CA PHE A 46 5.94 5.28 -2.59
C PHE A 46 5.03 4.04 -2.46
N MET A 47 5.34 3.14 -1.53
CA MET A 47 4.59 1.89 -1.31
C MET A 47 3.09 2.14 -1.08
N LEU A 48 2.76 3.14 -0.27
CA LEU A 48 1.39 3.46 0.12
C LEU A 48 0.65 4.30 -0.93
N SER A 49 1.37 5.17 -1.66
CA SER A 49 0.77 6.07 -2.64
C SER A 49 0.45 5.38 -3.97
N VAL A 50 1.27 4.43 -4.41
CA VAL A 50 1.12 3.76 -5.71
C VAL A 50 -0.27 3.16 -5.95
N PRO A 51 -0.84 2.32 -5.07
CA PRO A 51 -2.15 1.74 -5.32
C PRO A 51 -3.30 2.77 -5.22
N ILE A 52 -3.07 3.94 -4.61
CA ILE A 52 -4.07 5.01 -4.47
C ILE A 52 -4.11 5.91 -5.70
N VAL A 53 -2.94 6.31 -6.21
CA VAL A 53 -2.79 7.21 -7.36
C VAL A 53 -2.87 6.45 -8.68
N ASN A 54 -3.01 5.12 -8.64
CA ASN A 54 -3.12 4.29 -9.82
C ASN A 54 -4.28 4.75 -10.72
N PRO A 55 -4.04 5.07 -12.01
CA PRO A 55 -5.07 5.56 -12.91
C PRO A 55 -6.26 4.60 -13.04
N ILE A 56 -6.01 3.29 -12.98
CA ILE A 56 -7.05 2.26 -13.08
C ILE A 56 -8.01 2.35 -11.88
N VAL A 57 -7.47 2.62 -10.69
CA VAL A 57 -8.22 2.78 -9.44
C VAL A 57 -9.00 4.09 -9.42
N LEU A 58 -8.42 5.18 -9.95
CA LEU A 58 -9.12 6.46 -10.07
C LEU A 58 -10.31 6.37 -11.03
N ILE A 59 -10.11 5.73 -12.19
CA ILE A 59 -11.17 5.49 -13.17
C ILE A 59 -12.26 4.58 -12.58
N SER A 60 -11.89 3.49 -11.89
CA SER A 60 -12.88 2.61 -11.25
C SER A 60 -13.68 3.32 -10.18
N THR A 61 -13.04 4.21 -9.39
CA THR A 61 -13.73 5.03 -8.39
C THR A 61 -14.71 6.01 -9.04
N TYR A 62 -14.34 6.65 -10.15
CA TYR A 62 -15.22 7.54 -10.89
C TYR A 62 -16.50 6.84 -11.36
N TYR A 63 -16.36 5.67 -11.98
CA TYR A 63 -17.50 4.87 -12.44
C TYR A 63 -18.32 4.29 -11.29
N ALA A 64 -17.65 3.78 -10.26
CA ALA A 64 -18.30 3.20 -9.09
C ALA A 64 -19.16 4.23 -8.35
N PHE A 65 -18.84 5.52 -8.36
CA PHE A 65 -19.64 6.55 -7.70
C PHE A 65 -20.48 7.42 -8.66
N ALA A 66 -20.73 6.92 -9.88
CA ALA A 66 -21.59 7.57 -10.89
C ALA A 66 -21.24 9.05 -11.13
N GLY A 67 -19.95 9.37 -11.25
CA GLY A 67 -19.50 10.72 -11.58
C GLY A 67 -19.37 11.68 -10.38
N LYS A 68 -19.57 11.22 -9.14
CA LYS A 68 -19.33 12.03 -7.92
C LYS A 68 -17.84 12.30 -7.70
N LEU A 69 -17.34 13.38 -8.30
CA LEU A 69 -15.93 13.78 -8.28
C LEU A 69 -15.39 14.03 -6.86
N TYR A 70 -16.22 14.46 -5.91
CA TYR A 70 -15.76 14.73 -4.54
C TYR A 70 -15.17 13.49 -3.85
N ILE A 71 -15.68 12.29 -4.12
CA ILE A 71 -15.15 11.03 -3.54
C ILE A 71 -13.80 10.68 -4.16
N LEU A 72 -13.68 10.81 -5.48
CA LEU A 72 -12.44 10.57 -6.21
C LEU A 72 -11.34 11.54 -5.76
N ILE A 73 -11.65 12.84 -5.74
CA ILE A 73 -10.70 13.89 -5.36
C ILE A 73 -10.30 13.72 -3.90
N SER A 74 -11.26 13.43 -3.01
CA SER A 74 -10.94 13.18 -1.60
C SER A 74 -10.07 11.93 -1.42
N ARG A 75 -10.34 10.82 -2.15
CA ARG A 75 -9.49 9.62 -2.13
C ARG A 75 -8.06 9.95 -2.54
N LEU A 76 -7.90 10.69 -3.63
CA LEU A 76 -6.58 11.08 -4.16
C LEU A 76 -5.83 11.99 -3.19
N ILE A 77 -6.45 13.09 -2.76
CA ILE A 77 -5.81 14.09 -1.89
C ILE A 77 -5.50 13.48 -0.52
N CYS A 78 -6.50 12.87 0.13
CA CYS A 78 -6.30 12.33 1.47
C CYS A 78 -5.32 11.15 1.47
N GLY A 79 -5.33 10.32 0.43
CA GLY A 79 -4.40 9.21 0.30
C GLY A 79 -2.96 9.64 0.04
N VAL A 80 -2.74 10.63 -0.85
CA VAL A 80 -1.40 11.20 -1.09
C VAL A 80 -0.86 11.90 0.15
N ILE A 81 -1.67 12.74 0.79
CA ILE A 81 -1.30 13.42 2.03
C ILE A 81 -0.98 12.38 3.12
N GLY A 82 -1.85 11.37 3.28
CA GLY A 82 -1.64 10.27 4.22
C GLY A 82 -0.31 9.56 3.97
N ALA A 83 -0.02 9.16 2.73
CA ALA A 83 1.22 8.47 2.38
C ALA A 83 2.47 9.33 2.66
N VAL A 84 2.42 10.62 2.36
CA VAL A 84 3.52 11.56 2.65
C VAL A 84 3.70 11.75 4.16
N LEU A 85 2.62 11.92 4.92
CA LEU A 85 2.68 12.06 6.38
C LEU A 85 3.22 10.79 7.04
N ILE A 86 2.74 9.61 6.63
CA ILE A 86 3.23 8.32 7.12
C ILE A 86 4.71 8.16 6.82
N GLY A 87 5.14 8.42 5.57
CA GLY A 87 6.54 8.34 5.17
C GLY A 87 7.44 9.29 5.96
N TYR A 88 6.97 10.52 6.21
CA TYR A 88 7.70 11.53 6.96
C TYR A 88 7.85 11.13 8.43
N LEU A 89 6.77 10.67 9.06
CA LEU A 89 6.78 10.24 10.45
C LEU A 89 7.62 8.97 10.65
N ILE A 90 7.65 8.04 9.70
CA ILE A 90 8.56 6.90 9.78
C ILE A 90 10.02 7.33 9.71
N ASP A 91 10.36 8.27 8.82
CA ASP A 91 11.73 8.79 8.72
C ASP A 91 12.18 9.47 10.03
N LEU A 92 11.25 10.09 10.76
CA LEU A 92 11.51 10.70 12.06
C LEU A 92 11.59 9.67 13.20
N LEU A 93 10.70 8.69 13.21
CA LEU A 93 10.55 7.72 14.30
C LEU A 93 11.49 6.51 14.20
N HIS A 94 12.13 6.28 13.05
CA HIS A 94 12.90 5.07 12.79
C HIS A 94 14.22 5.30 12.05
N THR A 95 15.32 5.34 12.81
CA THR A 95 16.70 5.43 12.29
C THR A 95 17.39 4.05 12.21
N GLY A 96 16.67 2.96 12.53
CA GLY A 96 17.22 1.60 12.61
C GLY A 96 17.13 0.77 11.32
N LYS A 97 17.64 -0.47 11.39
CA LYS A 97 17.47 -1.47 10.32
C LYS A 97 15.98 -1.84 10.19
N VAL A 98 15.35 -1.45 9.08
CA VAL A 98 13.93 -1.74 8.79
C VAL A 98 13.68 -3.14 8.25
N LEU A 99 14.63 -3.69 7.48
CA LEU A 99 14.51 -5.00 6.85
C LEU A 99 14.88 -6.12 7.82
N LYS A 100 14.21 -7.27 7.68
CA LYS A 100 14.58 -8.48 8.41
C LYS A 100 15.94 -8.99 7.95
N TYR A 101 16.81 -9.34 8.90
CA TYR A 101 18.20 -9.74 8.69
C TYR A 101 18.36 -11.03 7.85
N SER A 102 17.29 -11.80 7.64
CA SER A 102 17.38 -13.19 7.19
C SER A 102 17.27 -13.44 5.69
N ILE A 103 17.46 -12.45 4.81
CA ILE A 103 17.62 -12.75 3.38
C ILE A 103 19.00 -12.26 2.94
N GLN A 104 19.97 -13.07 3.34
CA GLN A 104 21.30 -13.10 2.78
C GLN A 104 21.18 -13.61 1.34
N VAL A 105 20.89 -12.70 0.40
CA VAL A 105 21.22 -12.98 -0.98
C VAL A 105 22.73 -12.82 -1.04
N ASN A 106 23.43 -13.94 -1.15
CA ASN A 106 24.80 -13.96 -1.68
C ASN A 106 24.75 -13.22 -3.02
N SER A 107 25.06 -11.93 -2.98
CA SER A 107 25.08 -11.06 -4.14
C SER A 107 26.55 -10.89 -4.51
N CYS A 108 27.16 -11.97 -4.97
CA CYS A 108 28.36 -11.84 -5.79
C CYS A 108 27.91 -11.46 -7.20
N VAL A 109 27.63 -10.17 -7.43
CA VAL A 109 27.65 -9.58 -8.78
C VAL A 109 28.18 -8.15 -8.67
N CYS A 110 29.51 -8.06 -8.64
CA CYS A 110 30.26 -6.98 -9.26
C CYS A 110 31.57 -7.58 -9.77
N SER A 111 31.60 -7.93 -11.05
CA SER A 111 32.85 -8.13 -11.80
C SER A 111 33.42 -6.75 -12.18
N CYS A 112 33.89 -6.01 -11.17
CA CYS A 112 34.60 -4.74 -11.32
C CYS A 112 35.59 -4.54 -10.16
N THR A 113 36.49 -5.51 -9.92
CA THR A 113 37.85 -5.29 -9.36
C THR A 113 38.57 -6.64 -9.21
N GLY A 114 39.59 -6.87 -10.04
CA GLY A 114 40.85 -7.57 -9.71
C GLY A 114 40.81 -9.03 -9.23
N HIS A 115 41.45 -9.89 -10.04
CA HIS A 115 41.89 -11.27 -9.76
C HIS A 115 40.84 -12.38 -9.87
N HIS A 116 40.79 -13.02 -11.04
CA HIS A 116 41.21 -14.42 -11.25
C HIS A 116 41.12 -14.74 -12.75
N ASP A 117 42.24 -15.23 -13.30
CA ASP A 117 42.33 -15.80 -14.65
C ASP A 117 41.19 -16.80 -14.90
N TYR A 118 40.46 -16.66 -16.02
CA TYR A 118 40.05 -17.79 -16.86
C TYR A 118 39.47 -17.28 -18.18
N ASN A 119 40.07 -17.78 -19.26
CA ASN A 119 39.67 -17.59 -20.65
C ASN A 119 38.27 -18.16 -20.89
N HIS A 120 37.26 -17.35 -21.28
CA HIS A 120 35.99 -17.91 -21.75
C HIS A 120 35.26 -17.11 -22.83
N ASN A 121 34.89 -17.87 -23.86
CA ASN A 121 34.11 -17.54 -25.07
C ASN A 121 32.88 -16.66 -24.82
N LYS A 122 32.82 -15.52 -25.53
CA LYS A 122 31.82 -14.43 -25.42
C LYS A 122 30.38 -14.80 -25.83
N VAL A 123 30.11 -15.98 -26.39
CA VAL A 123 28.79 -16.33 -26.96
C VAL A 123 27.87 -17.07 -25.97
N LYS A 124 28.40 -17.78 -24.95
CA LYS A 124 27.59 -18.47 -23.92
C LYS A 124 27.14 -17.59 -22.75
N HIS A 125 27.70 -16.38 -22.63
CA HIS A 125 27.47 -15.47 -21.50
C HIS A 125 26.04 -14.89 -21.45
N LYS A 126 25.38 -14.73 -22.60
CA LYS A 126 24.03 -14.13 -22.67
C LYS A 126 22.92 -15.07 -22.20
N LEU A 127 23.05 -16.38 -22.46
CA LEU A 127 22.09 -17.40 -22.02
C LEU A 127 22.19 -17.69 -20.53
N HIS A 128 23.42 -17.76 -19.99
CA HIS A 128 23.64 -17.97 -18.55
C HIS A 128 23.24 -16.74 -17.73
N PHE A 129 23.48 -15.52 -18.24
CA PHE A 129 23.03 -14.29 -17.59
C PHE A 129 21.50 -14.15 -17.52
N LEU A 130 20.77 -14.57 -18.56
CA LEU A 130 19.30 -14.60 -18.52
C LEU A 130 18.79 -15.62 -17.49
N SER A 131 19.40 -16.81 -17.48
CA SER A 131 19.11 -17.88 -16.53
C SER A 131 19.34 -17.42 -15.10
N ASP A 132 20.52 -16.89 -14.79
CA ASP A 132 20.88 -16.38 -13.45
C ASP A 132 19.99 -15.22 -13.01
N THR A 133 19.64 -14.30 -13.93
CA THR A 133 18.74 -13.18 -13.63
C THR A 133 17.31 -13.66 -13.31
N ILE A 134 16.84 -14.71 -14.00
CA ILE A 134 15.53 -15.32 -13.74
C ILE A 134 15.56 -16.07 -12.40
N TYR A 135 16.57 -16.90 -12.11
CA TYR A 135 16.68 -17.61 -10.83
C TYR A 135 16.78 -16.66 -9.63
N HIS A 136 17.58 -15.59 -9.72
CA HIS A 136 17.69 -14.58 -8.66
C HIS A 136 16.42 -13.74 -8.48
N THR A 137 15.70 -13.45 -9.56
CA THR A 137 14.42 -12.73 -9.46
C THR A 137 13.32 -13.63 -8.88
N SER A 138 13.26 -14.88 -9.33
CA SER A 138 12.27 -15.87 -8.91
C SER A 138 12.41 -16.21 -7.44
N SER A 139 13.61 -16.49 -6.93
CA SER A 139 13.85 -16.82 -5.52
C SER A 139 13.36 -15.71 -4.57
N GLU A 140 13.60 -14.43 -4.89
CA GLU A 140 13.09 -13.32 -4.06
C GLU A 140 11.56 -13.20 -4.06
N THR A 141 10.93 -13.49 -5.21
CA THR A 141 9.46 -13.53 -5.31
C THR A 141 8.86 -14.77 -4.65
N TYR A 142 9.55 -15.92 -4.65
CA TYR A 142 9.09 -17.14 -3.98
C TYR A 142 9.06 -16.98 -2.46
N ASP A 143 10.09 -16.37 -1.86
CA ASP A 143 10.14 -16.15 -0.42
C ASP A 143 9.02 -15.23 0.07
N THR A 144 8.72 -14.19 -0.70
CA THR A 144 7.67 -13.22 -0.40
C THR A 144 6.28 -13.79 -0.76
N GLY A 145 6.20 -14.54 -1.86
CA GLY A 145 4.99 -15.13 -2.43
C GLY A 145 4.37 -16.23 -1.56
N LYS A 146 5.18 -17.00 -0.82
CA LYS A 146 4.65 -17.99 0.15
C LYS A 146 3.74 -17.35 1.20
N LEU A 147 4.15 -16.20 1.73
CA LEU A 147 3.35 -15.45 2.70
C LEU A 147 2.10 -14.83 2.06
N PHE A 148 2.21 -14.40 0.80
CA PHE A 148 1.04 -13.95 0.04
C PHE A 148 -0.01 -15.05 -0.10
N ILE A 149 0.40 -16.28 -0.47
CA ILE A 149 -0.52 -17.42 -0.61
C ILE A 149 -1.20 -17.74 0.72
N ILE A 150 -0.45 -17.77 1.83
CA ILE A 150 -1.01 -17.99 3.17
C ILE A 150 -2.00 -16.86 3.53
N GLY A 151 -1.65 -15.60 3.27
CA GLY A 151 -2.52 -14.45 3.52
C GLY A 151 -3.81 -14.49 2.69
N ALA A 152 -3.73 -14.91 1.43
CA ALA A 152 -4.89 -15.08 0.56
C ALA A 152 -5.83 -16.20 1.04
N LEU A 153 -5.27 -17.34 1.47
CA LEU A 153 -6.05 -18.44 2.05
C LEU A 153 -6.77 -18.02 3.34
N ILE A 154 -6.07 -17.33 4.24
CA ILE A 154 -6.67 -16.80 5.48
C ILE A 154 -7.79 -15.81 5.15
N SER A 155 -7.56 -14.90 4.20
CA SER A 155 -8.58 -13.93 3.82
C SER A 155 -9.81 -14.60 3.19
N ALA A 156 -9.63 -15.60 2.33
CA ALA A 156 -10.75 -16.36 1.76
C ALA A 156 -11.59 -17.07 2.84
N PHE A 157 -10.92 -17.65 3.84
CA PHE A 157 -11.60 -18.26 4.98
C PHE A 157 -12.40 -17.23 5.78
N VAL A 158 -11.76 -16.10 6.14
CA VAL A 158 -12.40 -14.98 6.84
C VAL A 158 -13.63 -14.47 6.08
N GLN A 159 -13.51 -14.28 4.76
CA GLN A 159 -14.62 -13.81 3.92
C GLN A 159 -15.77 -14.82 3.80
N THR A 160 -15.47 -16.12 3.87
CA THR A 160 -16.49 -17.19 3.82
C THR A 160 -17.27 -17.30 5.13
N TYR A 161 -16.57 -17.17 6.27
CA TYR A 161 -17.17 -17.39 7.59
C TYR A 161 -17.73 -16.14 8.26
N ILE A 162 -17.27 -14.93 7.89
CA ILE A 162 -17.75 -13.68 8.50
C ILE A 162 -18.78 -13.01 7.57
N PRO A 163 -20.09 -13.19 7.81
CA PRO A 163 -21.09 -12.50 7.02
C PRO A 163 -21.12 -11.02 7.40
N LYS A 164 -21.15 -10.17 6.37
CA LYS A 164 -21.10 -8.70 6.47
C LYS A 164 -22.18 -8.13 7.40
N LYS A 165 -23.33 -8.81 7.53
CA LYS A 165 -24.47 -8.42 8.39
C LYS A 165 -24.06 -8.12 9.85
N TYR A 166 -23.15 -8.90 10.43
CA TYR A 166 -22.75 -8.69 11.83
C TYR A 166 -21.91 -7.42 12.04
N ILE A 167 -21.18 -6.97 11.02
CA ILE A 167 -20.35 -5.77 11.09
C ILE A 167 -21.22 -4.51 10.91
N LEU A 168 -22.31 -4.62 10.15
CA LEU A 168 -23.17 -3.48 9.80
C LEU A 168 -24.07 -3.02 10.97
N SER A 169 -24.40 -3.89 11.94
CA SER A 169 -25.25 -3.52 13.09
C SER A 169 -24.55 -2.64 14.12
N ILE A 170 -23.22 -2.53 14.08
CA ILE A 170 -22.40 -1.79 15.06
C ILE A 170 -22.12 -0.35 14.56
N GLY A 171 -22.48 -0.03 13.31
CA GLY A 171 -22.14 1.22 12.63
C GLY A 171 -22.93 2.46 13.05
N GLN A 172 -23.52 2.52 14.25
CA GLN A 172 -24.30 3.70 14.66
C GLN A 172 -23.39 4.78 15.26
N GLY A 173 -23.40 5.97 14.65
CA GLY A 173 -22.58 7.13 15.04
C GLY A 173 -21.36 7.34 14.15
N GLU A 174 -20.83 8.56 14.14
CA GLU A 174 -19.79 8.99 13.19
C GLU A 174 -18.47 8.22 13.36
N VAL A 175 -18.03 8.04 14.60
CA VAL A 175 -16.77 7.36 14.92
C VAL A 175 -16.88 5.85 14.75
N TYR A 176 -17.99 5.25 15.22
CA TYR A 176 -18.24 3.82 15.09
C TYR A 176 -18.41 3.40 13.62
N SER A 177 -18.99 4.26 12.78
CA SER A 177 -19.04 4.07 11.32
C SER A 177 -17.63 3.95 10.70
N ILE A 178 -16.70 4.81 11.10
CA ILE A 178 -15.31 4.76 10.59
C ILE A 178 -14.63 3.47 11.04
N LEU A 179 -14.75 3.11 12.31
CA LEU A 179 -14.09 1.92 12.85
C LEU A 179 -14.62 0.63 12.21
N THR A 180 -15.95 0.51 12.06
CA THR A 180 -16.57 -0.64 11.39
C THR A 180 -16.14 -0.76 9.94
N MET A 181 -16.07 0.36 9.22
CA MET A 181 -15.54 0.40 7.86
C MET A 181 -14.07 0.01 7.77
N PHE A 182 -13.23 0.39 8.73
CA PHE A 182 -11.82 -0.02 8.74
C PHE A 182 -11.66 -1.51 8.96
N VAL A 183 -12.41 -2.07 9.92
CA VAL A 183 -12.46 -3.52 10.14
C VAL A 183 -12.91 -4.22 8.87
N LEU A 184 -13.96 -3.72 8.21
CA LEU A 184 -14.44 -4.28 6.96
C LEU A 184 -13.39 -4.23 5.85
N ALA A 185 -12.71 -3.10 5.66
CA ALA A 185 -11.63 -2.94 4.67
C ALA A 185 -10.53 -3.98 4.89
N TYR A 186 -10.07 -4.12 6.14
CA TYR A 186 -9.02 -5.05 6.49
C TYR A 186 -9.40 -6.52 6.28
N LEU A 187 -10.64 -6.89 6.64
CA LEU A 187 -11.14 -8.27 6.51
C LEU A 187 -11.42 -8.66 5.06
N LEU A 188 -12.03 -7.76 4.28
CA LEU A 188 -12.43 -8.08 2.92
C LEU A 188 -11.24 -8.19 1.97
N CYS A 189 -10.11 -7.52 2.23
CA CYS A 189 -8.85 -7.75 1.51
C CYS A 189 -9.00 -7.68 -0.04
N ILE A 190 -9.89 -6.81 -0.50
CA ILE A 190 -10.25 -6.65 -1.90
C ILE A 190 -9.15 -5.84 -2.60
N CYS A 191 -8.91 -6.12 -3.87
CA CYS A 191 -7.99 -5.31 -4.66
C CYS A 191 -8.48 -3.87 -4.79
N SER A 192 -7.54 -2.93 -4.86
CA SER A 192 -7.80 -1.48 -4.97
C SER A 192 -8.70 -1.06 -6.14
N GLN A 193 -8.91 -1.91 -7.15
CA GLN A 193 -9.77 -1.64 -8.30
C GLN A 193 -11.25 -1.93 -8.00
N THR A 194 -11.51 -2.97 -7.21
CA THR A 194 -12.85 -3.49 -6.90
C THR A 194 -13.40 -2.95 -5.57
N ASP A 195 -12.55 -2.34 -4.74
CA ASP A 195 -12.93 -1.72 -3.48
C ASP A 195 -14.03 -0.65 -3.64
N ALA A 196 -13.97 0.15 -4.70
CA ALA A 196 -14.89 1.26 -4.93
C ALA A 196 -16.33 0.80 -5.21
N PHE A 197 -16.48 -0.31 -5.93
CA PHE A 197 -17.81 -0.89 -6.18
C PHE A 197 -18.44 -1.38 -4.89
N ILE A 198 -17.64 -1.98 -4.00
CA ILE A 198 -18.11 -2.46 -2.71
C ILE A 198 -18.43 -1.26 -1.79
N ALA A 199 -17.56 -0.26 -1.75
CA ALA A 199 -17.75 0.97 -0.99
C ALA A 199 -19.06 1.71 -1.38
N ARG A 200 -19.41 1.73 -2.68
CA ARG A 200 -20.67 2.32 -3.17
C ARG A 200 -21.91 1.70 -2.51
N THR A 201 -21.90 0.40 -2.23
CA THR A 201 -23.06 -0.29 -1.63
C THR A 201 -23.41 0.19 -0.22
N PHE A 202 -22.48 0.88 0.43
CA PHE A 202 -22.65 1.43 1.78
C PHE A 202 -23.09 2.90 1.81
N LEU A 203 -23.23 3.54 0.64
CA LEU A 203 -23.83 4.86 0.54
C LEU A 203 -25.26 4.84 1.11
N GLY A 204 -25.56 5.77 2.00
CA GLY A 204 -26.86 5.88 2.67
C GLY A 204 -26.98 5.07 3.97
N GLN A 205 -26.05 4.15 4.24
CA GLN A 205 -25.98 3.42 5.52
C GLN A 205 -24.89 3.97 6.44
N PHE A 206 -23.80 4.47 5.85
CA PHE A 206 -22.63 4.97 6.58
C PHE A 206 -22.28 6.40 6.16
N THR A 207 -21.51 7.08 7.01
CA THR A 207 -21.03 8.44 6.72
C THR A 207 -20.06 8.44 5.55
N VAL A 208 -20.06 9.50 4.75
CA VAL A 208 -19.15 9.61 3.59
C VAL A 208 -17.68 9.55 4.02
N GLY A 209 -17.33 10.13 5.17
CA GLY A 209 -15.98 10.06 5.73
C GLY A 209 -15.51 8.62 5.99
N SER A 210 -16.40 7.76 6.49
CA SER A 210 -16.07 6.34 6.72
C SER A 210 -15.86 5.56 5.42
N ILE A 211 -16.62 5.88 4.36
CA ILE A 211 -16.48 5.28 3.03
C ILE A 211 -15.14 5.69 2.39
N ILE A 212 -14.77 6.97 2.48
CA ILE A 212 -13.46 7.43 2.01
C ILE A 212 -12.33 6.80 2.82
N GLY A 213 -12.52 6.69 4.14
CA GLY A 213 -11.61 5.98 5.02
C GLY A 213 -11.39 4.52 4.58
N PHE A 214 -12.45 3.79 4.24
CA PHE A 214 -12.39 2.44 3.67
C PHE A 214 -11.56 2.41 2.37
N LEU A 215 -11.79 3.36 1.45
CA LEU A 215 -11.11 3.46 0.15
C LEU A 215 -9.61 3.80 0.23
N ILE A 216 -9.20 4.46 1.32
CA ILE A 216 -7.79 4.81 1.57
C ILE A 216 -7.11 3.68 2.33
N LEU A 217 -7.75 3.14 3.36
CA LEU A 217 -7.14 2.14 4.23
C LEU A 217 -6.99 0.78 3.52
N GLY A 218 -7.97 0.35 2.71
CA GLY A 218 -7.93 -0.96 2.04
C GLY A 218 -6.65 -1.19 1.23
N PRO A 219 -6.28 -0.29 0.29
CA PRO A 219 -5.03 -0.42 -0.47
C PRO A 219 -3.74 -0.32 0.36
N MET A 220 -3.80 0.32 1.54
CA MET A 220 -2.63 0.49 2.42
C MET A 220 -2.45 -0.69 3.39
N LEU A 221 -3.54 -1.29 3.85
CA LEU A 221 -3.56 -2.33 4.87
C LEU A 221 -4.70 -3.32 4.68
N ASP A 222 -4.31 -4.59 4.61
CA ASP A 222 -5.19 -5.75 4.66
C ASP A 222 -4.43 -6.95 5.26
N ILE A 223 -5.10 -8.09 5.37
CA ILE A 223 -4.51 -9.32 5.93
C ILE A 223 -3.30 -9.80 5.11
N LYS A 224 -3.40 -9.82 3.76
CA LYS A 224 -2.34 -10.35 2.88
C LYS A 224 -1.08 -9.47 2.92
N ASN A 225 -1.26 -8.15 2.83
CA ASN A 225 -0.23 -7.12 2.90
C ASN A 225 0.43 -7.13 4.29
N THR A 226 -0.35 -7.23 5.37
CA THR A 226 0.19 -7.32 6.74
C THR A 226 1.09 -8.54 6.92
N LEU A 227 0.68 -9.69 6.38
CA LEU A 227 1.50 -10.90 6.44
C LEU A 227 2.78 -10.76 5.62
N MET A 228 2.69 -10.15 4.43
CA MET A 228 3.82 -9.91 3.55
C MET A 228 4.81 -8.86 4.11
N LEU A 229 4.31 -7.82 4.78
CA LEU A 229 5.11 -6.84 5.52
C LEU A 229 5.84 -7.49 6.69
N THR A 230 5.19 -8.39 7.43
CA THR A 230 5.80 -9.11 8.56
C THR A 230 6.89 -10.09 8.11
N GLY A 231 6.78 -10.62 6.89
CA GLY A 231 7.84 -11.41 6.25
C GLY A 231 9.05 -10.63 5.79
N THR A 232 8.81 -9.41 5.30
CA THR A 232 9.83 -8.57 4.65
C THR A 232 10.56 -7.66 5.64
N PHE A 233 9.83 -7.07 6.56
CA PHE A 233 10.31 -6.09 7.52
C PHE A 233 10.36 -6.65 8.95
N ASN A 234 11.07 -5.96 9.83
CA ASN A 234 11.13 -6.35 11.24
C ASN A 234 9.75 -6.20 11.90
N ARG A 235 9.32 -7.19 12.70
CA ARG A 235 8.00 -7.19 13.36
C ARG A 235 7.70 -5.89 14.15
N ARG A 236 8.72 -5.34 14.84
CA ARG A 236 8.61 -4.05 15.56
C ARG A 236 8.33 -2.88 14.62
N PHE A 237 8.97 -2.86 13.46
CA PHE A 237 8.75 -1.84 12.45
C PHE A 237 7.36 -2.00 11.82
N THR A 238 6.96 -3.22 11.45
CA THR A 238 5.65 -3.51 10.86
C THR A 238 4.50 -3.08 11.78
N ILE A 239 4.56 -3.40 13.07
CA ILE A 239 3.53 -2.99 14.03
C ILE A 239 3.44 -1.46 14.13
N LYS A 240 4.58 -0.75 14.20
CA LYS A 240 4.61 0.71 14.21
C LYS A 240 4.01 1.30 12.93
N LEU A 241 4.34 0.73 11.78
CA LEU A 241 3.81 1.15 10.48
C LEU A 241 2.28 0.96 10.42
N ILE A 242 1.77 -0.20 10.82
CA ILE A 242 0.32 -0.48 10.85
C ILE A 242 -0.39 0.51 11.76
N PHE A 243 0.11 0.71 12.98
CA PHE A 243 -0.48 1.66 13.93
C PHE A 243 -0.51 3.08 13.35
N LEU A 244 0.57 3.51 12.70
CA LEU A 244 0.67 4.82 12.09
C LEU A 244 -0.31 4.99 10.91
N ILE A 245 -0.42 3.99 10.04
CA ILE A 245 -1.38 4.01 8.92
C ILE A 245 -2.81 4.11 9.45
N VAL A 246 -3.20 3.25 10.40
CA VAL A 246 -4.56 3.26 10.98
C VAL A 246 -4.86 4.59 11.65
N SER A 247 -3.93 5.12 12.45
CA SER A 247 -4.10 6.40 13.15
C SER A 247 -4.29 7.56 12.17
N ILE A 248 -3.44 7.66 11.15
CA ILE A 248 -3.53 8.75 10.16
C ILE A 248 -4.78 8.60 9.30
N CYS A 249 -5.10 7.39 8.83
CA CYS A 249 -6.34 7.16 8.07
C CYS A 249 -7.57 7.52 8.91
N PHE A 250 -7.58 7.22 10.21
CA PHE A 250 -8.67 7.57 11.11
C PHE A 250 -8.85 9.08 11.21
N VAL A 251 -7.75 9.82 11.46
CA VAL A 251 -7.78 11.30 11.50
C VAL A 251 -8.29 11.87 10.17
N MET A 252 -7.81 11.35 9.04
CA MET A 252 -8.24 11.79 7.71
C MET A 252 -9.72 11.47 7.43
N ALA A 253 -10.23 10.33 7.87
CA ALA A 253 -11.63 9.95 7.72
C ALA A 253 -12.56 10.83 8.57
N VAL A 254 -12.16 11.14 9.81
CA VAL A 254 -12.87 12.08 10.68
C VAL A 254 -12.87 13.48 10.04
N PHE A 255 -11.72 13.95 9.58
CA PHE A 255 -11.59 15.25 8.92
C PHE A 255 -12.45 15.34 7.64
N ALA A 256 -12.47 14.28 6.83
CA ALA A 256 -13.35 14.19 5.67
C ALA A 256 -14.83 14.25 6.06
N ASN A 257 -15.21 13.67 7.21
CA ASN A 257 -16.58 13.73 7.71
C ASN A 257 -17.02 15.16 8.07
N TYR A 258 -16.11 16.02 8.51
CA TYR A 258 -16.40 17.43 8.79
C TYR A 258 -16.37 18.31 7.53
N ILE A 259 -15.44 18.06 6.60
CA ILE A 259 -15.27 18.90 5.40
C ILE A 259 -16.35 18.65 4.35
N ILE A 260 -16.74 17.40 4.13
CA ILE A 260 -17.64 17.05 3.03
C ILE A 260 -19.06 17.63 3.18
N PRO A 261 -19.71 17.60 4.36
CA PRO A 261 -21.00 18.28 4.53
C PRO A 261 -20.88 19.80 4.31
N LEU A 262 -19.72 20.40 4.62
CA LEU A 262 -19.44 21.80 4.29
C LEU A 262 -19.32 22.02 2.77
N SER A 263 -18.64 21.12 2.05
CA SER A 263 -18.48 21.20 0.59
C SER A 263 -19.79 20.95 -0.17
N LEU A 264 -20.65 20.05 0.31
CA LEU A 264 -21.99 19.79 -0.25
C LEU A 264 -22.90 21.02 -0.09
N LYS A 265 -22.74 21.77 1.00
CA LYS A 265 -23.44 23.04 1.22
C LYS A 265 -22.94 24.17 0.31
N ILE A 266 -21.70 24.12 -0.15
CA ILE A 266 -21.08 25.10 -1.06
C ILE A 266 -21.36 24.77 -2.53
N TRP A 267 -21.48 23.49 -2.89
CA TRP A 267 -21.68 23.04 -4.28
C TRP A 267 -23.14 22.75 -4.67
N GLY A 268 -24.10 22.89 -3.75
CA GLY A 268 -25.53 22.76 -4.04
C GLY A 268 -25.98 21.31 -4.24
N GLY A 269 -26.78 20.80 -3.31
CA GLY A 269 -27.33 19.44 -3.41
C GLY A 269 -28.07 18.92 -2.19
N ILE A 270 -28.75 19.79 -1.44
CA ILE A 270 -30.09 19.56 -0.90
C ILE A 270 -30.90 20.82 -1.24
#